data_AF-A0A8H8WTT5-F1
#
_entry.id   AF-A0A8H8WTT5-F1
#
_cell.length_a   1.000
_cell.length_b   1.000
_cell.length_c   1.000
_cell.angle_alpha   90.00
_cell.angle_beta   90.00
_cell.angle_gamma   90.00
#
_symmetry.space_group_name_H-M   'P 1'
#
loop_
_entity.id
_entity.type
_entity.pdbx_description
1 polymer ?
#
loop_
_entity_poly.entity_id
_entity_poly.type
_entity_poly.pdbx_seq_one_letter_code
_entity_poly.pdbx_strand_id
1 'polypeptide(L)'
;MLRLQTTDRRATVEAYAGRTKTAFYGPLPEGGVLKTRELMAELSAAFPDATKLWSDRIASLTDGQFHDIFARMPADWVSQQAVEFAVRMLRFNRQMIQEVGCA
;
A
#
# COMPACT_ATOMS: atom_id res chain seq x y z
N MET A 1 3.93 -19.19 -17.47
CA MET A 1 5.26 -18.84 -16.93
C MET A 1 5.16 -18.81 -15.41
N LEU A 2 5.69 -19.85 -14.75
CA LEU A 2 5.46 -20.16 -13.34
C LEU A 2 6.38 -19.29 -12.46
N ARG A 3 5.88 -18.16 -11.95
CA ARG A 3 6.62 -17.22 -11.08
C ARG A 3 6.87 -17.73 -9.65
N LEU A 4 6.52 -18.99 -9.35
CA LEU A 4 6.50 -19.53 -7.99
C LEU A 4 7.78 -20.28 -7.56
N GLN A 5 8.83 -20.34 -8.40
CA GLN A 5 10.10 -20.98 -8.06
C GLN A 5 11.29 -20.06 -8.29
N THR A 6 11.40 -19.00 -7.49
CA THR A 6 12.61 -18.18 -7.45
C THR A 6 13.16 -18.16 -6.03
N THR A 7 14.46 -18.43 -5.90
CA THR A 7 15.23 -18.40 -4.65
C THR A 7 15.50 -16.97 -4.16
N ASP A 8 15.02 -15.96 -4.89
CA ASP A 8 15.14 -14.56 -4.51
C ASP A 8 14.22 -14.24 -3.34
N ARG A 9 14.81 -14.04 -2.16
CA ARG A 9 14.12 -13.58 -0.94
C ARG A 9 13.38 -12.25 -1.12
N ARG A 10 13.60 -11.52 -2.22
CA ARG A 10 12.91 -10.28 -2.59
C ARG A 10 11.71 -10.47 -3.52
N ALA A 11 11.34 -11.71 -3.86
CA ALA A 11 10.17 -12.04 -4.68
C ALA A 11 8.87 -12.15 -3.85
N THR A 12 8.63 -11.22 -2.94
CA THR A 12 7.41 -11.18 -2.12
C THR A 12 6.51 -10.03 -2.52
N VAL A 13 5.22 -10.13 -2.19
CA VAL A 13 4.24 -9.06 -2.46
C VAL A 13 4.62 -7.79 -1.70
N GLU A 14 5.21 -7.94 -0.51
CA GLU A 14 5.65 -6.86 0.36
C GLU A 14 6.88 -6.15 -0.24
N ALA A 15 7.82 -6.91 -0.82
CA ALA A 15 8.98 -6.34 -1.52
C ALA A 15 8.58 -5.61 -2.82
N TYR A 16 7.50 -6.05 -3.48
CA TYR A 16 6.88 -5.30 -4.57
C TYR A 16 6.21 -4.03 -4.05
N ALA A 17 5.33 -4.16 -3.05
CA ALA A 17 4.54 -3.07 -2.48
C ALA A 17 5.43 -1.93 -1.96
N GLY A 18 6.54 -2.24 -1.29
CA GLY A 18 7.48 -1.23 -0.78
C GLY A 18 8.27 -0.46 -1.85
N ARG A 19 8.28 -0.94 -3.11
CA ARG A 19 8.91 -0.22 -4.24
C ARG A 19 7.91 0.61 -5.04
N THR A 20 6.62 0.48 -4.76
CA THR A 20 5.57 1.14 -5.53
C THR A 20 5.70 2.65 -5.43
N LYS A 21 5.75 3.30 -6.58
CA LYS A 21 5.75 4.74 -6.72
C LYS A 21 4.30 5.25 -6.71
N THR A 22 4.10 6.40 -6.09
CA THR A 22 2.80 7.10 -6.07
C THR A 22 2.62 7.93 -7.35
N ALA A 23 1.59 8.76 -7.42
CA ALA A 23 1.47 9.75 -8.50
C ALA A 23 2.07 11.12 -8.12
N PHE A 24 2.60 11.26 -6.90
CA PHE A 24 3.07 12.52 -6.34
C PHE A 24 4.57 12.69 -6.55
N TYR A 25 4.99 13.92 -6.78
CA TYR A 25 6.39 14.31 -6.97
C TYR A 25 6.92 15.02 -5.72
N GLY A 26 8.22 14.85 -5.45
CA GLY A 26 8.88 15.53 -4.35
C GLY A 26 9.06 17.05 -4.59
N PRO A 27 9.38 17.82 -3.53
CA PRO A 27 9.37 19.28 -3.55
C PRO A 27 10.54 19.96 -4.32
N LEU A 28 11.41 19.21 -5.02
CA LEU A 28 12.60 19.75 -5.70
C LEU A 28 12.52 19.60 -7.22
N PRO A 29 13.21 20.44 -8.02
CA PRO A 29 13.15 20.39 -9.49
C PRO A 29 13.70 19.08 -10.11
N GLU A 30 14.46 18.30 -9.34
CA GLU A 30 14.92 16.94 -9.69
C GLU A 30 14.12 15.84 -8.96
N GLY A 31 13.07 16.21 -8.22
CA GLY A 31 12.30 15.35 -7.35
C GLY A 31 11.59 14.25 -8.12
N GLY A 32 12.08 13.02 -7.97
CA GLY A 32 11.43 11.85 -8.53
C GLY A 32 10.03 11.62 -7.94
N VAL A 33 9.28 10.74 -8.59
CA VAL A 33 8.00 10.26 -8.08
C VAL A 33 8.22 9.58 -6.72
N LEU A 34 7.50 10.06 -5.71
CA LEU A 34 7.61 9.61 -4.32
C LEU A 34 7.06 8.20 -4.17
N LYS A 35 7.71 7.38 -3.35
CA LYS A 35 7.12 6.16 -2.79
C LYS A 35 6.09 6.51 -1.73
N THR A 36 5.20 5.57 -1.41
CA THR A 36 4.15 5.80 -0.42
C THR A 36 4.70 6.23 0.94
N ARG A 37 5.82 5.64 1.40
CA ARG A 37 6.46 6.04 2.67
C ARG A 37 6.97 7.49 2.64
N GLU A 38 7.58 7.89 1.53
CA GLU A 38 8.12 9.24 1.35
C GLU A 38 6.97 10.26 1.30
N LEU A 39 5.92 9.95 0.54
CA LEU A 39 4.70 10.77 0.50
C LEU A 39 4.06 10.93 1.88
N MET A 40 3.94 9.84 2.66
CA MET A 40 3.38 9.92 4.00
C MET A 40 4.20 10.83 4.92
N ALA A 41 5.54 10.81 4.82
CA ALA A 41 6.39 11.71 5.59
C ALA A 41 6.17 13.19 5.21
N GLU A 42 6.05 13.49 3.91
CA GLU A 42 5.72 14.83 3.43
C GLU A 42 4.34 15.30 3.92
N LEU A 43 3.34 14.40 3.88
CA LEU A 43 1.98 14.71 4.35
C LEU A 43 1.92 14.89 5.88
N SER A 44 2.67 14.11 6.66
CA SER A 44 2.76 14.30 8.11
C SER A 44 3.39 15.65 8.46
N ALA A 45 4.39 16.10 7.70
CA ALA A 45 5.03 17.40 7.90
C ALA A 45 4.11 18.57 7.49
N ALA A 46 3.41 18.45 6.35
CA ALA A 46 2.59 19.52 5.81
C ALA A 46 1.19 19.62 6.43
N PHE A 47 0.57 18.48 6.78
CA PHE A 47 -0.82 18.37 7.22
C PHE A 47 -0.98 17.37 8.38
N PRO A 48 -0.35 17.60 9.55
CA PRO A 48 -0.25 16.60 10.62
C PRO A 48 -1.59 16.07 11.09
N ASP A 49 -2.58 16.94 11.36
CA ASP A 49 -3.89 16.52 11.86
C ASP A 49 -4.68 15.69 10.86
N ALA A 50 -4.66 16.09 9.59
CA ALA A 50 -5.35 15.38 8.52
C ALA A 50 -4.67 14.02 8.27
N THR A 51 -3.33 14.00 8.24
CA THR A 51 -2.56 12.78 8.04
C THR A 51 -2.80 11.79 9.17
N LYS A 52 -2.82 12.27 10.42
CA LYS A 52 -3.14 11.42 11.58
C LYS A 52 -4.55 10.85 11.50
N LEU A 53 -5.56 11.69 11.26
CA LEU A 53 -6.96 11.26 11.17
C LEU A 53 -7.16 10.15 10.12
N TRP A 54 -6.59 10.34 8.93
CA TRP A 54 -6.72 9.35 7.85
C TRP A 54 -5.88 8.11 8.09
N SER A 55 -4.70 8.23 8.68
CA SER A 55 -3.86 7.08 9.05
C SER A 55 -4.55 6.21 10.10
N ASP A 56 -5.16 6.82 11.13
CA ASP A 56 -5.91 6.11 12.16
C ASP A 56 -7.13 5.38 11.55
N ARG A 57 -7.84 6.01 10.60
CA ARG A 57 -8.93 5.36 9.86
C ARG A 57 -8.45 4.17 9.04
N ILE A 58 -7.35 4.31 8.30
CA ILE A 58 -6.79 3.23 7.48
C ILE A 58 -6.30 2.09 8.37
N ALA A 59 -5.66 2.39 9.50
CA ALA A 59 -5.19 1.40 10.47
C ALA A 59 -6.35 0.59 11.08
N SER A 60 -7.54 1.19 11.22
CA SER A 60 -8.73 0.49 11.73
C SER A 60 -9.32 -0.55 10.76
N LEU A 61 -8.94 -0.51 9.48
CA LEU A 61 -9.45 -1.45 8.48
C LEU A 61 -8.90 -2.85 8.73
N THR A 62 -9.76 -3.86 8.60
CA THR A 62 -9.42 -5.27 8.77
C THR A 62 -9.22 -5.97 7.42
N ASP A 63 -8.54 -7.11 7.45
CA ASP A 63 -8.37 -7.91 6.24
C ASP A 63 -9.70 -8.47 5.73
N GLY A 64 -10.65 -8.76 6.64
CA GLY A 64 -12.02 -9.13 6.29
C GLY A 64 -12.70 -8.05 5.45
N GLN A 65 -12.56 -6.78 5.82
CA GLN A 65 -13.10 -5.66 5.03
C GLN A 65 -12.44 -5.56 3.65
N PHE A 66 -11.16 -5.88 3.49
CA PHE A 66 -10.53 -5.95 2.17
C PHE A 66 -11.13 -7.09 1.33
N HIS A 67 -11.30 -8.27 1.90
CA HIS A 67 -11.94 -9.40 1.22
C HIS A 67 -13.40 -9.09 0.83
N ASP A 68 -14.16 -8.44 1.70
CA ASP A 68 -15.56 -8.06 1.44
C ASP A 68 -15.67 -7.09 0.25
N ILE A 69 -14.70 -6.19 0.06
CA ILE A 69 -14.66 -5.31 -1.10
C ILE A 69 -14.48 -6.12 -2.39
N PHE A 70 -13.53 -7.07 -2.41
CA PHE A 70 -13.32 -7.91 -3.59
C PHE A 70 -14.48 -8.89 -3.85
N ALA A 71 -15.14 -9.37 -2.80
CA ALA A 71 -16.30 -10.26 -2.92
C ALA A 71 -17.53 -9.59 -3.55
N ARG A 72 -17.59 -8.25 -3.55
CA ARG A 72 -18.65 -7.46 -4.22
C ARG A 72 -18.40 -7.29 -5.71
N MET A 73 -17.20 -7.62 -6.20
CA MET A 73 -16.88 -7.55 -7.62
C MET A 73 -17.39 -8.81 -8.34
N PRO A 74 -17.80 -8.70 -9.61
CA PRO A 74 -18.09 -9.88 -10.43
C PRO A 74 -16.90 -10.85 -10.46
N ALA A 75 -17.16 -12.14 -10.31
CA ALA A 75 -16.12 -13.17 -10.16
C ALA A 75 -15.24 -13.35 -11.42
N ASP A 76 -15.71 -12.86 -12.57
CA ASP A 76 -15.04 -12.87 -13.85
C ASP A 76 -14.10 -11.67 -14.08
N TRP A 77 -14.16 -10.64 -13.22
CA TRP A 77 -13.32 -9.43 -13.37
C TRP A 77 -11.93 -9.60 -12.79
N VAL A 78 -11.79 -10.41 -11.74
CA VAL A 78 -10.53 -10.58 -11.01
C VAL A 78 -10.37 -12.01 -10.56
N SER A 79 -9.22 -12.62 -10.85
CA SER A 79 -8.93 -13.96 -10.39
C SER A 79 -8.71 -13.99 -8.87
N GLN A 80 -8.99 -15.13 -8.24
CA GLN A 80 -8.72 -15.31 -6.80
C GLN A 80 -7.25 -14.99 -6.45
N GLN A 81 -6.30 -15.38 -7.29
CA GLN A 81 -4.89 -15.08 -7.10
C GLN A 81 -4.59 -13.57 -7.10
N ALA A 82 -5.28 -12.82 -7.97
CA ALA A 82 -5.15 -11.36 -8.01
C ALA A 82 -5.77 -10.70 -6.76
N VAL A 83 -6.88 -11.24 -6.23
CA VAL A 83 -7.45 -10.81 -4.95
C VAL A 83 -6.48 -11.04 -3.80
N GLU A 84 -5.90 -12.24 -3.70
CA GLU A 84 -4.92 -12.57 -2.65
C GLU A 84 -3.69 -11.66 -2.71
N PHE A 85 -3.20 -11.38 -3.92
CA PHE A 85 -2.12 -10.42 -4.14
C PHE A 85 -2.50 -9.02 -3.68
N ALA A 86 -3.68 -8.53 -4.06
CA ALA A 86 -4.15 -7.20 -3.72
C ALA A 86 -4.37 -7.05 -2.20
N VAL A 87 -4.96 -8.04 -1.53
CA VAL A 87 -5.13 -8.03 -0.07
C VAL A 87 -3.79 -7.96 0.64
N ARG A 88 -2.79 -8.74 0.19
CA ARG A 88 -1.42 -8.66 0.76
C ARG A 88 -0.79 -7.29 0.57
N MET A 89 -0.97 -6.67 -0.60
CA MET A 89 -0.52 -5.29 -0.84
C MET A 89 -1.21 -4.29 0.09
N LEU A 90 -2.54 -4.37 0.23
CA LEU A 90 -3.32 -3.48 1.09
C LEU A 90 -2.90 -3.64 2.56
N ARG A 91 -2.68 -4.87 3.02
CA ARG A 91 -2.16 -5.16 4.37
C ARG A 91 -0.80 -4.50 4.60
N PHE A 92 0.13 -4.66 3.66
CA PHE A 92 1.46 -4.05 3.75
C PHE A 92 1.39 -2.52 3.79
N ASN A 93 0.58 -1.92 2.91
CA ASN A 93 0.40 -0.47 2.87
C ASN A 93 -0.25 0.05 4.15
N ARG A 94 -1.26 -0.63 4.70
CA ARG A 94 -1.89 -0.30 5.98
C ARG A 94 -0.87 -0.25 7.11
N GLN A 95 -0.03 -1.28 7.23
CA GLN A 95 1.02 -1.35 8.26
C GLN A 95 2.01 -0.19 8.12
N MET A 96 2.49 0.07 6.91
CA MET A 96 3.43 1.17 6.65
C MET A 96 2.80 2.55 6.93
N ILE A 97 1.54 2.76 6.54
CA ILE A 97 0.81 4.01 6.82
C ILE A 97 0.69 4.22 8.33
N GLN A 98 0.37 3.16 9.09
CA GLN A 98 0.28 3.22 10.55
C GLN A 98 1.64 3.55 11.18
N GLU A 99 2.74 2.97 10.69
CA GLU A 99 4.09 3.25 11.17
C GLU A 99 4.51 4.72 10.98
N VAL A 100 4.11 5.35 9.87
CA VAL A 100 4.59 6.70 9.50
C VAL A 100 3.61 7.80 9.92
N GLY A 101 2.30 7.53 9.86
CA GLY A 101 1.25 8.52 10.12
C GLY A 101 0.87 8.67 11.60
N CYS A 102 1.31 7.75 12.46
CA CYS A 102 1.09 7.81 13.92
C CYS A 102 2.38 8.14 14.71
N ALA A 103 3.48 8.43 14.00
CA ALA A 103 4.78 8.81 14.58
C ALA A 103 4.85 10.29 15.00
#